data_AF-M5EHU5-F1
#
_entry.id   AF-M5EHU5-F1
#
_cell.length_a   1.000
_cell.length_b   1.000
_cell.length_c   1.000
_cell.angle_alpha   90.00
_cell.angle_beta   90.00
_cell.angle_gamma   90.00
#
_symmetry.space_group_name_H-M   'P 1'
#
loop_
_entity.id
_entity.type
_entity.pdbx_description
1 polymer ?
#
loop_
_entity_poly.entity_id
_entity_poly.type
_entity_poly.pdbx_seq_one_letter_code
_entity_poly.pdbx_strand_id
1 'polypeptide(L)'
;MDRLNGFIGKTIIHPSHIRYVNALQTVTREEYRDARQIVSEDDGVIKSYSGNKMNEIKPHRSWAERTICRAQAYGVIENKSDYFKLIFKRKDQE
;
A
#
# COMPACT_ATOMS: atom_id res chain seq x y z
N MET A 1 3.86 -12.59 5.44
CA MET A 1 4.35 -11.44 6.21
C MET A 1 3.32 -11.16 7.28
N ASP A 2 3.74 -11.00 8.54
CA ASP A 2 2.80 -10.92 9.64
C ASP A 2 2.36 -9.48 9.93
N ARG A 3 1.54 -8.94 9.03
CA ARG A 3 0.98 -7.59 9.19
C ARG A 3 -0.07 -7.51 10.30
N LEU A 4 -0.71 -8.64 10.64
CA LEU A 4 -1.75 -8.69 11.67
C LEU A 4 -1.18 -8.40 13.05
N ASN A 5 0.04 -8.89 13.33
CA ASN A 5 0.76 -8.59 14.56
C ASN A 5 1.66 -7.34 14.46
N GLY A 6 1.48 -6.50 13.43
CA GLY A 6 2.21 -5.23 13.30
C GLY A 6 3.63 -5.33 12.74
N PHE A 7 4.08 -6.51 12.27
CA PHE A 7 5.40 -6.63 11.66
C PHE A 7 5.46 -5.93 10.30
N ILE A 8 6.53 -5.17 10.11
CA ILE A 8 6.85 -4.44 8.88
C ILE A 8 8.21 -4.95 8.37
N GLY A 9 8.33 -5.11 7.05
CA GLY A 9 9.43 -5.83 6.42
C GLY A 9 9.44 -7.35 6.66
N LYS A 10 10.39 -8.01 5.97
CA LYS A 10 10.82 -9.37 6.25
C LYS A 10 12.30 -9.46 5.88
N THR A 11 13.11 -10.08 6.74
CA THR A 11 14.52 -10.33 6.42
C THR A 11 14.65 -11.18 5.17
N ILE A 12 15.46 -10.69 4.22
CA ILE A 12 15.75 -11.36 2.96
C ILE A 12 17.09 -12.08 3.13
N ILE A 13 17.07 -13.41 3.05
CA ILE A 13 18.27 -14.27 3.14
C ILE A 13 18.78 -14.75 1.77
N HIS A 14 18.04 -14.47 0.70
CA HIS A 14 18.40 -14.86 -0.65
C HIS A 14 17.78 -13.87 -1.68
N PRO A 15 18.49 -13.48 -2.75
CA PRO A 15 18.00 -12.49 -3.71
C PRO A 15 16.65 -12.85 -4.37
N SER A 16 16.36 -14.13 -4.57
CA SER A 16 15.07 -14.57 -5.14
C SER A 16 13.85 -14.16 -4.30
N HIS A 17 14.04 -13.86 -3.00
CA HIS A 17 12.97 -13.44 -2.10
C HIS A 17 12.59 -11.96 -2.26
N ILE A 18 13.50 -11.13 -2.79
CA ILE A 18 13.32 -9.67 -2.89
C ILE A 18 12.00 -9.33 -3.57
N ARG A 19 11.71 -9.96 -4.70
CA ARG A 19 10.47 -9.70 -5.47
C ARG A 19 9.20 -9.97 -4.67
N TYR A 20 9.18 -11.03 -3.88
CA TYR A 20 8.01 -11.38 -3.06
C TYR A 20 7.84 -10.40 -1.90
N VAL A 21 8.92 -10.08 -1.21
CA VAL A 21 8.89 -9.17 -0.05
C VAL A 21 8.49 -7.76 -0.50
N ASN A 22 9.08 -7.25 -1.59
CA ASN A 22 8.77 -5.93 -2.15
C ASN A 22 7.35 -5.87 -2.72
N ALA A 23 6.90 -6.89 -3.45
CA ALA A 23 5.52 -6.93 -3.95
C ALA A 23 4.51 -6.82 -2.82
N LEU A 24 4.75 -7.48 -1.67
CA LEU A 24 3.86 -7.39 -0.51
C LEU A 24 3.90 -6.02 0.22
N GLN A 25 4.85 -5.14 -0.10
CA GLN A 25 4.87 -3.76 0.41
C GLN A 25 4.08 -2.78 -0.47
N THR A 26 3.68 -3.14 -1.69
CA THR A 26 2.95 -2.20 -2.56
C THR A 26 1.61 -1.80 -1.95
N VAL A 27 1.12 -0.62 -2.33
CA VAL A 27 -0.13 -0.07 -1.81
C VAL A 27 -1.24 -0.26 -2.84
N THR A 28 -2.45 -0.61 -2.39
CA THR A 28 -3.59 -0.68 -3.32
C THR A 28 -4.06 0.71 -3.74
N ARG A 29 -4.67 0.84 -4.92
CA ARG A 29 -5.15 2.13 -5.42
C ARG A 29 -6.19 2.75 -4.50
N GLU A 30 -7.03 1.94 -3.87
CA GLU A 30 -8.00 2.40 -2.87
C GLU A 30 -7.29 3.01 -1.65
N GLU A 31 -6.37 2.28 -1.01
CA GLU A 31 -5.60 2.78 0.15
C GLU A 31 -4.82 4.05 -0.19
N TYR A 32 -4.23 4.13 -1.39
CA TYR A 32 -3.49 5.31 -1.82
C TYR A 32 -4.41 6.53 -1.98
N ARG A 33 -5.61 6.35 -2.55
CA ARG A 33 -6.59 7.44 -2.71
C ARG A 33 -7.13 7.91 -1.37
N ASP A 34 -7.43 6.98 -0.47
CA ASP A 34 -7.86 7.29 0.90
C ASP A 34 -6.77 8.09 1.62
N ALA A 35 -5.51 7.64 1.55
CA ALA A 35 -4.38 8.33 2.16
C ALA A 35 -4.19 9.74 1.58
N ARG A 36 -4.29 9.90 0.25
CA ARG A 36 -4.19 11.22 -0.39
C ARG A 36 -5.30 12.18 0.05
N GLN A 37 -6.54 11.68 0.15
CA GLN A 37 -7.67 12.48 0.62
C GLN A 37 -7.46 12.92 2.08
N ILE A 38 -6.98 12.02 2.93
CA ILE A 38 -6.72 12.33 4.35
C ILE A 38 -5.64 13.39 4.53
N VAL A 39 -4.57 13.34 3.73
CA VAL A 39 -3.45 14.31 3.84
C VAL A 39 -3.80 15.66 3.22
N SER A 40 -4.72 15.72 2.26
CA SER A 40 -5.12 16.97 1.60
C SER A 40 -6.12 17.81 2.40
N GLU A 41 -6.63 17.30 3.51
CA GLU A 41 -7.71 17.89 4.28
C GLU A 41 -7.25 18.16 5.71
N ASP A 42 -7.86 19.15 6.37
CA ASP A 42 -7.40 19.62 7.67
C ASP A 42 -8.14 18.98 8.86
N ASP A 43 -9.45 18.73 8.74
CA ASP A 43 -10.25 18.19 9.84
C ASP A 43 -11.53 17.48 9.36
N GLY A 44 -12.20 16.80 10.30
CA GLY A 44 -13.51 16.20 10.09
C GLY A 44 -13.45 14.78 9.51
N VAL A 45 -14.52 14.40 8.81
CA VAL A 45 -14.72 13.06 8.28
C VAL A 45 -15.24 13.17 6.85
N ILE A 46 -14.61 12.42 5.94
CA ILE A 46 -14.98 12.42 4.52
C ILE A 46 -15.23 10.98 4.08
N LYS A 47 -16.20 10.80 3.18
CA LYS A 47 -16.46 9.50 2.57
C LYS A 47 -15.27 9.10 1.66
N SER A 48 -14.84 7.85 1.75
CA SER A 48 -13.84 7.30 0.81
C SER A 48 -14.33 7.41 -0.63
N TYR A 49 -13.39 7.38 -1.58
CA TYR A 49 -13.73 7.47 -3.01
C TYR A 49 -14.69 6.36 -3.47
N SER A 50 -14.48 5.13 -2.99
CA SER A 50 -15.35 3.97 -3.25
C SER A 50 -16.66 4.00 -2.45
N GLY A 51 -16.79 4.92 -1.50
CA GLY A 51 -18.00 5.11 -0.72
C GLY A 51 -18.27 4.05 0.34
N ASN A 52 -17.30 3.17 0.61
CA ASN A 52 -17.42 2.03 1.51
C ASN A 52 -16.74 2.26 2.88
N LYS A 53 -16.05 3.39 3.07
CA LYS A 53 -15.30 3.71 4.29
C LYS A 53 -15.47 5.19 4.66
N MET A 54 -15.17 5.48 5.92
CA MET A 54 -15.06 6.83 6.47
C MET A 54 -13.57 7.15 6.68
N ASN A 55 -13.15 8.28 6.14
CA ASN A 55 -11.81 8.82 6.30
C ASN A 55 -11.85 9.94 7.34
N GLU A 56 -11.53 9.60 8.59
CA GLU A 56 -11.41 10.55 9.70
C GLU A 56 -10.01 11.20 9.69
N ILE A 57 -9.95 12.51 9.46
CA ILE A 57 -8.71 13.17 9.04
C ILE A 57 -7.61 13.09 10.11
N LYS A 58 -7.88 13.60 11.32
CA LYS A 58 -6.90 13.62 12.43
C LYS A 58 -6.41 12.22 12.84
N PRO A 59 -7.27 11.24 13.17
CA PRO A 59 -6.80 9.93 13.63
C PRO A 59 -6.12 9.13 12.51
N HIS A 60 -6.47 9.34 11.23
CA HIS A 60 -5.88 8.59 10.12
C HIS A 60 -4.65 9.25 9.50
N ARG A 61 -4.31 10.50 9.86
CA ARG A 61 -3.21 11.26 9.22
C ARG A 61 -1.87 10.51 9.26
N SER A 62 -1.47 9.96 10.41
CA SER A 62 -0.22 9.19 10.53
C SER A 62 -0.21 7.95 9.64
N TRP A 63 -1.34 7.24 9.52
CA TRP A 63 -1.46 6.10 8.61
C TRP A 63 -1.36 6.54 7.14
N ALA A 64 -1.99 7.67 6.80
CA ALA A 64 -2.03 8.18 5.45
C ALA A 64 -0.64 8.61 4.94
N GLU A 65 0.09 9.38 5.74
CA GLU A 65 1.48 9.77 5.44
C GLU A 65 2.38 8.55 5.22
N ARG A 66 2.32 7.56 6.13
CA ARG A 66 3.09 6.31 6.00
C ARG A 66 2.71 5.52 4.74
N THR A 67 1.42 5.52 4.39
CA THR A 67 0.91 4.85 3.19
C THR A 67 1.41 5.54 1.91
N ILE A 68 1.46 6.87 1.87
CA ILE A 68 2.02 7.63 0.75
C ILE A 68 3.53 7.35 0.61
N CYS A 69 4.30 7.40 1.70
CA CYS A 69 5.73 7.07 1.66
C CYS A 69 5.97 5.64 1.15
N ARG A 70 5.15 4.67 1.60
CA ARG A 70 5.24 3.29 1.11
C ARG A 70 4.87 3.18 -0.37
N ALA A 71 3.85 3.91 -0.83
CA ALA A 71 3.48 3.97 -2.24
C ALA A 71 4.60 4.58 -3.11
N GLN A 72 5.32 5.58 -2.62
CA GLN A 72 6.48 6.15 -3.32
C GLN A 72 7.63 5.14 -3.44
N ALA A 73 7.90 4.37 -2.38
CA ALA A 73 9.00 3.42 -2.35
C ALA A 73 8.73 2.13 -3.15
N TYR A 74 7.50 1.61 -3.09
CA TYR A 74 7.16 0.29 -3.64
C TYR A 74 6.15 0.31 -4.80
N GLY A 75 5.50 1.46 -5.04
CA GLY A 75 4.49 1.61 -6.07
C GLY A 75 3.06 1.32 -5.61
N VAL A 76 2.12 1.59 -6.51
CA VAL A 76 0.68 1.41 -6.34
C VAL A 76 0.18 0.36 -7.32
N ILE A 77 -0.61 -0.60 -6.83
CA ILE A 77 -1.29 -1.62 -7.63
C ILE A 77 -2.80 -1.37 -7.67
N GLU A 78 -3.49 -1.88 -8.68
CA GLU A 78 -4.94 -1.68 -8.81
C GLU A 78 -5.68 -2.26 -7.60
N ASN A 79 -5.44 -3.53 -7.33
CA ASN A 79 -6.04 -4.27 -6.23
C ASN A 79 -5.13 -5.46 -5.84
N LYS A 80 -5.51 -6.21 -4.80
CA LYS A 80 -4.68 -7.31 -4.29
C LYS A 80 -4.39 -8.43 -5.30
N SER A 81 -5.21 -8.60 -6.35
CA SER A 81 -4.92 -9.63 -7.36
C SER A 81 -3.66 -9.32 -8.19
N ASP A 82 -3.26 -8.05 -8.26
CA ASP A 82 -2.08 -7.62 -9.01
C ASP A 82 -0.75 -8.00 -8.36
N TYR A 83 -0.74 -8.41 -7.08
CA TYR A 83 0.48 -8.94 -6.44
C TYR A 83 1.08 -10.09 -7.25
N PHE A 84 0.23 -10.96 -7.80
CA PHE A 84 0.68 -12.09 -8.61
C PHE A 84 1.33 -11.65 -9.91
N LYS A 85 0.91 -10.53 -10.49
CA LYS A 85 1.54 -9.97 -11.71
C LYS A 85 2.96 -9.48 -11.41
N LEU A 86 3.17 -8.86 -10.24
CA LEU A 86 4.50 -8.42 -9.80
C LEU A 86 5.42 -9.60 -9.48
N ILE A 87 4.86 -10.65 -8.86
CA ILE A 87 5.63 -11.82 -8.44
C ILE A 87 5.95 -12.76 -9.60
N PHE A 88 5.03 -12.96 -10.54
CA PHE A 88 5.16 -13.93 -11.62
C PHE A 88 5.37 -13.30 -13.00
N LYS A 89 5.80 -12.03 -13.04
CA LYS A 89 6.16 -11.37 -14.30
C LYS A 89 7.16 -12.27 -15.04
N ARG A 90 6.74 -12.83 -16.17
CA ARG A 90 7.61 -13.67 -17.01
C ARG A 90 8.77 -12.82 -17.50
N LYS A 91 9.96 -13.42 -17.58
CA LYS A 91 11.19 -12.78 -18.11
C LYS A 91 11.12 -12.49 -19.62
N ASP A 92 10.00 -12.69 -20.28
CA ASP A 92 9.91 -12.69 -21.75
C ASP A 92 9.64 -11.29 -22.35
N GLN A 93 10.17 -10.23 -21.74
CA GLN A 93 10.17 -8.87 -22.29
C GLN A 93 11.48 -8.17 -21.94
N GLU A 94 12.56 -8.64 -22.56
CA GLU A 94 13.77 -7.87 -22.91
C GLU A 94 14.07 -8.12 -24.39
#